data_AF-A0A953NUS3-F1
#
_entry.id   AF-A0A953NUS3-F1
#
_cell.length_a   1.000
_cell.length_b   1.000
_cell.length_c   1.000
_cell.angle_alpha   90.00
_cell.angle_beta   90.00
_cell.angle_gamma   90.00
#
_symmetry.space_group_name_H-M   'P 1'
#
loop_
_entity.id
_entity.type
_entity.pdbx_description
1 polymer ?
#
loop_
_entity_poly.entity_id
_entity_poly.type
_entity_poly.pdbx_seq_one_letter_code
_entity_poly.pdbx_strand_id
1 'polypeptide(L)'
;MSDPTKIQAELQSDVRKNPRRIAFITRRTSPHVKALDEPRVMTWPAAMARFIVALEVAFLLLVWVSLAFNAPLEGLADPMHTPNPAKAPWYFLGLQELLHYFPPMVAGVLIPGMVVGALIVIPYFNINIEAESIWARPERRPLVMGVTVAFMVVIFLLFALPQFGHSTGVVNHAARILDLTIPFVPSLIVGGALLLSSRFSPQSSRRYQRWLFAKPVYFWIMTWFLVELIVLTAVGTFFRGPGWSWVWPWSL
;
A
#
# COMPACT_ATOMS: atom_id res chain seq x y z
N MET A 1 -12.40 52.59 -2.91
CA MET A 1 -11.38 52.53 -3.98
C MET A 1 -10.40 51.44 -3.59
N SER A 2 -10.41 50.29 -4.27
CA SER A 2 -9.45 49.22 -4.03
C SER A 2 -8.15 49.55 -4.75
N ASP A 3 -7.04 49.61 -4.02
CA ASP A 3 -5.71 49.86 -4.58
C ASP A 3 -5.42 48.93 -5.76
N PRO A 4 -4.88 49.45 -6.89
CA PRO A 4 -4.55 48.63 -8.04
C PRO A 4 -3.46 47.64 -7.65
N THR A 5 -3.77 46.35 -7.71
CA THR A 5 -2.81 45.28 -7.45
C THR A 5 -1.65 45.42 -8.44
N LYS A 6 -0.45 45.69 -7.93
CA LYS A 6 0.73 45.94 -8.76
C LYS A 6 1.20 44.62 -9.38
N ILE A 7 0.72 44.32 -10.59
CA ILE A 7 1.11 43.12 -11.33
C ILE A 7 2.50 43.39 -11.94
N GLN A 8 3.53 42.73 -11.42
CA GLN A 8 4.86 42.71 -12.04
C GLN A 8 4.96 41.50 -12.97
N ALA A 9 5.45 41.73 -14.19
CA ALA A 9 5.72 40.66 -15.14
C ALA A 9 7.11 40.08 -14.86
N GLU A 10 7.18 38.81 -14.47
CA GLU A 10 8.42 38.05 -14.30
C GLU A 10 8.50 36.96 -15.36
N LEU A 11 9.65 36.84 -16.04
CA LEU A 11 9.86 35.81 -17.06
C LEU A 11 10.32 34.51 -16.38
N GLN A 12 9.36 33.73 -15.86
CA GLN A 12 9.65 32.49 -15.15
C GLN A 12 8.81 31.33 -15.68
N SER A 13 9.42 30.15 -15.81
CA SER A 13 8.76 28.94 -16.32
C SER A 13 8.12 28.07 -15.22
N ASP A 14 8.38 28.39 -13.94
CA ASP A 14 7.89 27.61 -12.81
C ASP A 14 6.40 27.89 -12.54
N VAL A 15 5.59 26.89 -12.86
CA VAL A 15 4.13 26.90 -12.78
C VAL A 15 3.62 27.06 -11.34
N ARG A 16 4.39 26.63 -10.33
CA ARG A 16 3.95 26.59 -8.93
C ARG A 16 4.10 27.93 -8.24
N LYS A 17 5.11 28.72 -8.62
CA LYS A 17 5.38 30.04 -8.03
C LYS A 17 4.43 31.11 -8.56
N ASN A 18 4.11 31.05 -9.86
CA ASN A 18 3.27 32.04 -10.53
C ASN A 18 1.98 31.39 -11.10
N PRO A 19 0.87 31.38 -10.33
CA PRO A 19 -0.38 30.75 -10.75
C PRO A 19 -1.08 31.51 -11.88
N ARG A 20 -0.84 32.83 -12.04
CA ARG A 20 -1.35 33.65 -13.15
C ARG A 20 -0.20 33.97 -14.11
N ARG A 21 -0.25 33.47 -15.34
CA ARG A 21 0.80 33.62 -16.35
C ARG A 21 0.25 33.61 -17.78
N ILE A 22 0.96 34.24 -18.69
CA ILE A 22 0.72 34.19 -20.14
C ILE A 22 1.82 33.32 -20.75
N ALA A 23 1.44 32.20 -21.36
CA ALA A 23 2.39 31.27 -21.97
C ALA A 23 2.56 31.58 -23.47
N PHE A 24 3.78 31.91 -23.90
CA PHE A 24 4.12 32.04 -25.32
C PHE A 24 4.61 30.69 -25.86
N ILE A 25 3.80 30.06 -26.71
CA ILE A 25 4.17 28.80 -27.36
C ILE A 25 4.79 29.12 -28.72
N THR A 26 6.12 29.02 -28.82
CA THR A 26 6.82 29.22 -30.10
C THR A 26 6.72 27.95 -30.96
N ARG A 27 6.45 28.12 -32.27
CA ARG A 27 6.17 27.03 -33.24
C ARG A 27 7.25 25.94 -33.38
N ARG A 28 8.43 26.08 -32.76
CA ARG A 28 9.56 25.13 -32.89
C ARG A 28 9.96 24.43 -31.58
N THR A 29 9.25 24.67 -30.47
CA THR A 29 9.57 23.98 -29.22
C THR A 29 8.84 22.64 -29.18
N SER A 30 9.57 21.54 -29.33
CA SER A 30 9.03 20.20 -29.03
C SER A 30 8.68 20.14 -27.54
N PRO A 31 7.56 19.49 -27.16
CA PRO A 31 7.23 19.27 -25.75
C PRO A 31 8.20 18.22 -25.17
N HIS A 32 9.43 18.63 -24.89
CA HIS A 32 10.30 17.89 -24.00
C HIS A 32 9.76 18.04 -22.59
N VAL A 33 9.52 16.91 -21.92
CA VAL A 33 9.33 16.87 -20.47
C VAL A 33 10.66 17.35 -19.87
N LYS A 34 10.79 18.65 -19.64
CA LYS A 34 11.85 19.16 -18.78
C LYS A 34 11.63 18.47 -17.44
N ALA A 35 12.64 17.72 -16.97
CA ALA A 35 12.68 17.27 -15.59
C ALA A 35 12.27 18.48 -14.74
N LEU A 36 11.26 18.31 -13.89
CA LEU A 36 10.84 19.37 -12.98
C LEU A 36 12.11 19.83 -12.29
N ASP A 37 12.50 21.10 -12.48
CA ASP A 37 13.63 21.68 -11.78
C ASP A 37 13.21 21.79 -10.31
N GLU A 38 13.30 20.68 -9.60
CA GLU A 38 13.10 20.62 -8.16
C GLU A 38 14.13 21.55 -7.52
N PRO A 39 13.74 22.31 -6.48
CA PRO A 39 14.66 23.21 -5.81
C PRO A 39 15.84 22.40 -5.26
N ARG A 40 17.00 22.54 -5.91
CA ARG A 40 18.23 21.85 -5.53
C ARG A 40 18.93 22.64 -4.44
N VAL A 41 19.41 21.93 -3.43
CA VAL A 41 20.27 22.48 -2.37
C VAL A 41 21.65 21.87 -2.50
N MET A 42 22.68 22.61 -2.12
CA MET A 42 24.03 22.08 -2.10
C MET A 42 24.09 20.87 -1.17
N THR A 43 24.67 19.76 -1.64
CA THR A 43 24.83 18.52 -0.86
C THR A 43 25.55 18.81 0.45
N TRP A 44 26.62 19.61 0.36
CA TRP A 44 27.34 20.14 1.49
C TRP A 44 27.31 21.68 1.47
N PRO A 45 27.01 22.35 2.60
CA PRO A 45 26.68 21.79 3.91
C PRO A 45 25.17 21.52 4.11
N ALA A 46 24.32 22.04 3.23
CA ALA A 46 22.89 22.16 3.50
C ALA A 46 22.15 20.81 3.58
N ALA A 47 22.28 19.94 2.58
CA ALA A 47 21.60 18.65 2.58
C ALA A 47 22.14 17.72 3.68
N MET A 48 23.47 17.69 3.85
CA MET A 48 24.13 16.89 4.88
C MET A 48 23.69 17.31 6.30
N ALA A 49 23.63 18.61 6.59
CA ALA A 49 23.15 19.10 7.88
C ALA A 49 21.70 18.67 8.16
N ARG A 50 20.81 18.77 7.17
CA ARG A 50 19.41 18.30 7.30
C ARG A 50 19.34 16.80 7.58
N PHE A 51 20.19 16.01 6.91
CA PHE A 51 20.25 14.57 7.10
C PHE A 51 20.74 14.21 8.52
N ILE A 52 21.82 14.83 8.99
CA ILE A 52 22.35 14.61 10.35
C ILE A 52 21.30 14.98 11.41
N VAL A 53 20.64 16.14 11.27
CA VAL A 53 19.58 16.53 12.19
C VAL A 53 18.43 15.52 12.19
N ALA A 54 18.00 15.04 11.02
CA ALA A 54 16.96 14.01 10.93
C ALA A 54 17.38 12.69 11.57
N LEU A 55 18.64 12.27 11.38
CA LEU A 55 19.22 11.07 11.97
C LEU A 55 19.28 11.17 13.50
N GLU A 56 19.77 12.30 14.03
CA GLU A 56 19.83 12.58 15.46
C GLU A 56 18.43 12.59 16.09
N VAL A 57 17.46 13.24 15.45
CA VAL A 57 16.06 13.21 15.91
C VAL A 57 15.52 11.79 15.91
N ALA A 58 15.76 11.00 14.87
CA ALA A 58 15.32 9.60 14.83
C ALA A 58 15.99 8.76 15.92
N PHE A 59 17.29 8.96 16.17
CA PHE A 59 18.03 8.28 17.23
C PHE A 59 17.49 8.64 18.62
N LEU A 60 17.29 9.94 18.90
CA LEU A 60 16.72 10.40 20.17
C LEU A 60 15.31 9.86 20.39
N LEU A 61 14.48 9.77 19.34
CA LEU A 61 13.17 9.15 19.42
C LEU A 61 13.26 7.66 19.77
N LEU A 62 14.19 6.91 19.17
CA LEU A 62 14.41 5.51 19.49
C LEU A 62 14.88 5.31 20.93
N VAL A 63 15.82 6.12 21.41
CA VAL A 63 16.27 6.11 22.81
C VAL A 63 15.11 6.41 23.75
N TRP A 64 14.31 7.44 23.44
CA TRP A 64 13.17 7.81 24.26
C TRP A 64 12.13 6.68 24.37
N VAL A 65 11.80 6.03 23.24
CA VAL A 65 10.91 4.86 23.23
C VAL A 65 11.50 3.70 24.06
N SER A 66 12.80 3.43 23.94
CA SER A 66 13.48 2.38 24.70
C SER A 66 13.54 2.66 26.21
N LEU A 67 13.55 3.93 26.64
CA LEU A 67 13.48 4.31 28.05
C LEU A 67 12.06 4.27 28.59
N ALA A 68 11.06 4.56 27.75
CA ALA A 68 9.66 4.56 28.13
C ALA A 68 9.04 3.15 28.16
N PHE A 69 9.50 2.24 27.29
CA PHE A 69 8.95 0.89 27.14
C PHE A 69 10.06 -0.16 27.16
N ASN A 70 10.01 -1.06 28.14
CA ASN A 70 10.91 -2.21 28.20
C ASN A 70 10.59 -3.22 27.09
N ALA A 71 11.64 -3.86 26.56
CA ALA A 71 11.46 -4.95 25.60
C ALA A 71 10.82 -6.17 26.30
N PRO A 72 9.79 -6.79 25.70
CA PRO A 72 9.23 -8.04 26.21
C PRO A 72 10.21 -9.19 25.92
N LEU A 73 11.12 -9.45 26.85
CA LEU A 73 12.09 -10.55 26.74
C LEU A 73 11.46 -11.85 27.24
N GLU A 74 11.54 -12.89 26.41
CA GLU A 74 11.14 -14.26 26.77
C GLU A 74 12.27 -14.99 27.53
N GLY A 75 11.96 -16.20 28.02
CA GLY A 75 12.95 -17.08 28.65
C GLY A 75 14.04 -17.55 27.68
N LEU A 76 15.08 -18.19 28.21
CA LEU A 76 16.11 -18.83 27.39
C LEU A 76 15.49 -19.92 26.51
N ALA A 77 16.05 -20.10 25.31
CA ALA A 77 15.56 -21.07 24.35
C ALA A 77 15.67 -22.51 24.90
N ASP A 78 14.55 -23.24 24.91
CA ASP A 78 14.46 -24.64 25.30
C ASP A 78 13.94 -25.47 24.10
N PRO A 79 14.75 -26.38 23.51
CA PRO A 79 14.31 -27.26 22.43
C PRO A 79 13.14 -28.18 22.81
N MET A 80 12.95 -28.45 24.11
CA MET A 80 11.86 -29.30 24.62
C MET A 80 10.55 -28.54 24.84
N HIS A 81 10.56 -27.20 24.72
CA HIS A 81 9.39 -26.36 24.96
C HIS A 81 9.16 -25.37 23.81
N THR A 82 8.11 -25.58 23.03
CA THR A 82 7.71 -24.63 21.98
C THR A 82 6.76 -23.59 22.55
N PRO A 83 7.07 -22.28 22.47
CA PRO A 83 6.20 -21.23 22.98
C PRO A 83 4.86 -21.23 22.22
N ASN A 84 3.78 -21.00 22.96
CA ASN A 84 2.43 -20.97 22.40
C ASN A 84 1.69 -19.70 22.85
N PRO A 85 1.39 -18.74 21.95
CA PRO A 85 1.66 -18.74 20.51
C PRO A 85 3.07 -18.28 20.15
N ALA A 86 3.72 -18.97 19.21
CA ALA A 86 4.96 -18.48 18.60
C ALA A 86 4.63 -17.40 17.55
N LYS A 87 4.85 -16.12 17.89
CA LYS A 87 4.63 -14.98 16.98
C LYS A 87 5.95 -14.53 16.35
N ALA A 88 5.94 -14.30 15.04
CA ALA A 88 7.04 -13.69 14.32
C ALA A 88 7.12 -12.19 14.63
N PRO A 89 8.28 -11.54 14.36
CA PRO A 89 8.38 -10.09 14.41
C PRO A 89 7.30 -9.40 13.55
N TRP A 90 6.86 -8.21 13.95
CA TRP A 90 5.72 -7.52 13.36
C TRP A 90 5.79 -7.37 11.83
N TYR A 91 6.98 -7.20 11.25
CA TYR A 91 7.19 -7.07 9.80
C TYR A 91 7.00 -8.39 9.04
N PHE A 92 7.04 -9.54 9.72
CA PHE A 92 6.71 -10.86 9.15
C PHE A 92 5.34 -11.37 9.58
N LEU A 93 4.66 -10.70 10.49
CA LEU A 93 3.42 -11.21 11.08
C LEU A 93 2.27 -11.29 10.07
N GLY A 94 2.19 -10.36 9.10
CA GLY A 94 1.25 -10.49 7.98
C GLY A 94 1.54 -11.70 7.09
N LEU A 95 2.82 -12.06 6.90
CA LEU A 95 3.20 -13.28 6.19
C LEU A 95 2.88 -14.54 7.01
N GLN A 96 3.07 -14.49 8.32
CA GLN A 96 2.70 -15.57 9.23
C GLN A 96 1.18 -15.80 9.23
N GLU A 97 0.38 -14.74 9.18
CA GLU A 97 -1.06 -14.86 9.04
C GLU A 97 -1.44 -15.47 7.68
N LEU A 98 -0.72 -15.14 6.62
CA LEU A 98 -0.91 -15.80 5.32
C LEU A 98 -0.57 -17.30 5.35
N LEU A 99 0.45 -17.70 6.12
CA LEU A 99 0.83 -19.11 6.34
C LEU A 99 -0.23 -19.91 7.10
N HIS A 100 -1.12 -19.25 7.85
CA HIS A 100 -2.25 -19.92 8.47
C HIS A 100 -3.30 -20.35 7.43
N TYR A 101 -3.48 -19.56 6.38
CA TYR A 101 -4.50 -19.80 5.35
C TYR A 101 -4.06 -20.76 4.25
N PHE A 102 -2.76 -20.82 3.96
CA PHE A 102 -2.23 -21.56 2.83
C PHE A 102 -1.19 -22.60 3.23
N PRO A 103 -1.00 -23.64 2.41
CA PRO A 103 0.14 -24.54 2.56
C PRO A 103 1.45 -23.75 2.67
N PRO A 104 2.40 -24.14 3.55
CA PRO A 104 3.63 -23.40 3.78
C PRO A 104 4.46 -23.13 2.51
N MET A 105 4.41 -24.04 1.55
CA MET A 105 5.08 -23.87 0.25
C MET A 105 4.54 -22.68 -0.55
N VAL A 106 3.23 -22.45 -0.51
CA VAL A 106 2.58 -21.37 -1.28
C VAL A 106 2.83 -20.02 -0.60
N ALA A 107 2.47 -19.91 0.67
CA ALA A 107 2.58 -18.65 1.41
C ALA A 107 4.02 -18.29 1.79
N GLY A 108 4.85 -19.25 2.18
CA GLY A 108 6.20 -18.99 2.67
C GLY A 108 7.27 -18.90 1.59
N VAL A 109 7.13 -19.65 0.48
CA VAL A 109 8.17 -19.74 -0.56
C VAL A 109 7.70 -19.11 -1.86
N LEU A 110 6.58 -19.58 -2.41
CA LEU A 110 6.13 -19.21 -3.75
C LEU A 110 5.72 -17.74 -3.84
N ILE A 111 4.87 -17.25 -2.93
CA ILE A 111 4.41 -15.85 -2.94
C ILE A 111 5.56 -14.85 -2.71
N PRO A 112 6.37 -14.95 -1.63
CA PRO A 112 7.51 -14.07 -1.44
C PRO A 112 8.55 -14.20 -2.56
N GLY A 113 8.79 -15.42 -3.05
CA GLY A 113 9.67 -15.68 -4.18
C GLY A 113 9.22 -14.98 -5.47
N MET A 114 7.92 -14.98 -5.76
CA MET A 114 7.36 -14.23 -6.89
C MET A 114 7.52 -12.72 -6.71
N VAL A 115 7.34 -12.19 -5.49
CA VAL A 115 7.54 -10.75 -5.21
C VAL A 115 8.99 -10.35 -5.42
N VAL A 116 9.94 -11.10 -4.85
CA VAL A 116 11.38 -10.85 -5.05
C VAL A 116 11.77 -11.01 -6.51
N GLY A 117 11.28 -12.07 -7.17
CA GLY A 117 11.48 -12.28 -8.61
C GLY A 117 10.95 -11.12 -9.45
N ALA A 118 9.76 -10.61 -9.14
CA ALA A 118 9.20 -9.43 -9.80
C ALA A 118 10.09 -8.19 -9.58
N LEU A 119 10.58 -7.94 -8.37
CA LEU A 119 11.50 -6.82 -8.09
C LEU A 119 12.82 -6.93 -8.86
N ILE A 120 13.36 -8.14 -9.02
CA ILE A 120 14.56 -8.39 -9.84
C ILE A 120 14.26 -8.15 -11.32
N VAL A 121 13.08 -8.56 -11.79
CA VAL A 121 12.70 -8.51 -13.20
C VAL A 121 12.32 -7.11 -13.68
N ILE A 122 11.64 -6.31 -12.86
CA ILE A 122 11.16 -4.95 -13.19
C ILE A 122 12.21 -4.07 -13.90
N PRO A 123 13.47 -3.94 -13.44
CA PRO A 123 14.46 -3.07 -14.10
C PRO A 123 14.87 -3.52 -15.50
N TYR A 124 14.66 -4.80 -15.86
CA TYR A 124 15.05 -5.33 -17.18
C TYR A 124 13.98 -5.14 -18.25
N PHE A 125 12.76 -4.81 -17.85
CA PHE A 125 11.67 -4.53 -18.79
C PHE A 125 11.46 -3.02 -18.88
N ASN A 126 11.41 -2.51 -20.12
CA ASN A 126 10.94 -1.14 -20.39
C ASN A 126 9.42 -1.09 -20.22
N ILE A 127 8.96 -1.32 -18.98
CA ILE A 127 7.57 -1.13 -18.61
C ILE A 127 7.36 0.38 -18.56
N ASN A 128 7.04 0.97 -19.72
CA ASN A 128 6.54 2.33 -19.79
C ASN A 128 5.13 2.33 -19.19
N ILE A 129 5.04 2.24 -17.86
CA ILE A 129 3.80 2.49 -17.16
C ILE A 129 3.56 3.98 -17.29
N GLU A 130 2.95 4.35 -18.41
CA GLU A 130 2.39 5.68 -18.60
C GLU A 130 1.65 6.02 -17.31
N ALA A 131 1.98 7.16 -16.69
CA ALA A 131 1.29 7.66 -15.50
C ALA A 131 -0.16 8.08 -15.80
N GLU A 132 -0.72 7.57 -16.90
CA GLU A 132 -2.10 7.72 -17.32
C GLU A 132 -3.00 6.92 -16.39
N SER A 133 -4.22 7.44 -16.20
CA SER A 133 -5.26 6.72 -15.46
C SER A 133 -5.54 5.38 -16.11
N ILE A 134 -5.83 4.36 -15.29
CA ILE A 134 -6.30 3.06 -15.77
C ILE A 134 -7.56 3.14 -16.67
N TRP A 135 -8.33 4.23 -16.54
CA TRP A 135 -9.55 4.51 -17.30
C TRP A 135 -9.34 5.40 -18.54
N ALA A 136 -8.11 5.82 -18.82
CA ALA A 136 -7.79 6.75 -19.92
C ALA A 136 -8.22 6.19 -21.28
N ARG A 137 -8.08 4.88 -21.46
CA ARG A 137 -8.40 4.16 -22.70
C ARG A 137 -9.80 3.54 -22.61
N PRO A 138 -10.83 4.09 -23.29
CA PRO A 138 -12.20 3.61 -23.20
C PRO A 138 -12.36 2.13 -23.59
N GLU A 139 -11.59 1.69 -24.59
CA GLU A 139 -11.58 0.33 -25.12
C GLU A 139 -11.20 -0.73 -24.07
N ARG A 140 -10.36 -0.36 -23.08
CA ARG A 140 -9.87 -1.28 -22.05
C ARG A 140 -10.72 -1.30 -20.79
N ARG A 141 -11.67 -0.36 -20.64
CA ARG A 141 -12.52 -0.25 -19.45
C ARG A 141 -13.29 -1.53 -19.11
N PRO A 142 -14.01 -2.20 -20.05
CA PRO A 142 -14.75 -3.41 -19.71
C PRO A 142 -13.81 -4.55 -19.28
N LEU A 143 -12.63 -4.65 -19.90
CA LEU A 143 -11.60 -5.62 -19.50
C LEU A 143 -11.10 -5.35 -18.08
N VAL A 144 -10.75 -4.11 -17.75
CA VAL A 144 -10.29 -3.74 -16.40
C VAL A 144 -11.37 -4.04 -15.35
N MET A 145 -12.63 -3.70 -15.64
CA MET A 145 -13.74 -4.00 -14.74
C MET A 145 -13.92 -5.50 -14.56
N GLY A 146 -13.91 -6.26 -15.66
CA GLY A 146 -14.02 -7.72 -15.65
C GLY A 146 -12.89 -8.39 -14.87
N VAL A 147 -11.63 -7.98 -15.10
CA VAL A 147 -10.46 -8.48 -14.38
C VAL A 147 -10.54 -8.13 -12.89
N THR A 148 -10.98 -6.92 -12.52
CA THR A 148 -11.12 -6.52 -11.12
C THR A 148 -12.16 -7.37 -10.39
N VAL A 149 -13.34 -7.58 -11.02
CA VAL A 149 -14.40 -8.43 -10.44
C VAL A 149 -13.94 -9.89 -10.38
N ALA A 150 -13.32 -10.41 -11.45
CA ALA A 150 -12.78 -11.75 -11.48
C ALA A 150 -11.72 -11.95 -10.39
N PHE A 151 -10.82 -10.97 -10.20
CA PHE A 151 -9.83 -10.99 -9.13
C PHE A 151 -10.48 -11.07 -7.75
N MET A 152 -11.50 -10.25 -7.47
CA MET A 152 -12.24 -10.30 -6.21
C MET A 152 -12.95 -11.64 -6.00
N VAL A 153 -13.52 -12.22 -7.05
CA VAL A 153 -14.14 -13.55 -7.01
C VAL A 153 -13.08 -14.64 -6.77
N VAL A 154 -11.92 -14.56 -7.42
CA VAL A 154 -10.82 -15.50 -7.22
C VAL A 154 -10.33 -15.43 -5.77
N ILE A 155 -10.12 -14.22 -5.23
CA ILE A 155 -9.75 -14.05 -3.81
C ILE A 155 -10.83 -14.67 -2.91
N PHE A 156 -12.10 -14.37 -3.13
CA PHE A 156 -13.20 -14.95 -2.36
C PHE A 156 -13.18 -16.48 -2.41
N LEU A 157 -13.10 -17.08 -3.60
CA LEU A 157 -13.10 -18.53 -3.79
C LEU A 157 -11.86 -19.17 -3.17
N LEU A 158 -10.70 -18.56 -3.32
CA LEU A 158 -9.45 -19.07 -2.79
C LEU A 158 -9.49 -19.20 -1.26
N PHE A 159 -10.15 -18.28 -0.55
CA PHE A 159 -10.32 -18.34 0.90
C PHE A 159 -11.58 -19.10 1.33
N ALA A 160 -12.62 -19.18 0.49
CA ALA A 160 -13.85 -19.89 0.79
C ALA A 160 -13.73 -21.42 0.56
N LEU A 161 -13.06 -21.85 -0.50
CA LEU A 161 -12.97 -23.27 -0.89
C LEU A 161 -12.34 -24.18 0.19
N PRO A 162 -11.21 -23.81 0.83
CA PRO A 162 -10.61 -24.63 1.90
C PRO A 162 -11.54 -24.82 3.12
N GLN A 163 -12.47 -23.88 3.34
CA GLN A 163 -13.39 -23.92 4.48
C GLN A 163 -14.48 -24.99 4.34
N PHE A 164 -14.79 -25.43 3.11
CA PHE A 164 -15.79 -26.48 2.86
C PHE A 164 -15.29 -27.89 3.22
N GLY A 165 -13.96 -28.11 3.30
CA GLY A 165 -13.37 -29.43 3.58
C GLY A 165 -13.25 -29.80 5.07
N HIS A 166 -13.45 -28.86 5.99
CA HIS A 166 -13.23 -29.07 7.43
C HIS A 166 -14.54 -29.42 8.18
N SER A 167 -14.51 -30.50 8.98
CA SER A 167 -15.67 -31.09 9.69
C SER A 167 -16.41 -30.14 10.66
N THR A 168 -17.68 -30.47 10.89
CA THR A 168 -18.81 -29.67 11.40
C THR A 168 -18.84 -29.49 12.93
N GLY A 169 -18.15 -28.48 13.45
CA GLY A 169 -18.32 -27.98 14.82
C GLY A 169 -18.85 -26.54 14.84
N VAL A 170 -19.70 -26.18 15.81
CA VAL A 170 -20.35 -24.83 15.88
C VAL A 170 -19.32 -23.72 16.11
N VAL A 171 -18.31 -23.96 16.97
CA VAL A 171 -17.19 -23.03 17.23
C VAL A 171 -16.37 -22.73 15.97
N ASN A 172 -16.49 -23.58 14.94
CA ASN A 172 -15.77 -23.45 13.69
C ASN A 172 -16.45 -22.45 12.73
N HIS A 173 -17.72 -22.06 12.93
CA HIS A 173 -18.43 -21.23 11.95
C HIS A 173 -18.04 -19.75 12.03
N ALA A 174 -17.92 -19.18 13.23
CA ALA A 174 -17.51 -17.78 13.40
C ALA A 174 -16.06 -17.56 12.95
N ALA A 175 -15.15 -18.46 13.33
CA ALA A 175 -13.75 -18.43 12.89
C ALA A 175 -13.63 -18.52 11.36
N ARG A 176 -14.40 -19.41 10.71
CA ARG A 176 -14.46 -19.50 9.24
C ARG A 176 -14.89 -18.20 8.57
N ILE A 177 -15.91 -17.55 9.12
CA ILE A 177 -16.38 -16.26 8.58
C ILE A 177 -15.28 -15.22 8.72
N LEU A 178 -14.62 -15.16 9.88
CA LEU A 178 -13.53 -14.21 10.12
C LEU A 178 -12.37 -14.46 9.16
N ASP A 179 -11.90 -15.70 9.04
CA ASP A 179 -10.83 -16.13 8.13
C ASP A 179 -11.13 -15.83 6.65
N LEU A 180 -12.41 -15.84 6.25
CA LEU A 180 -12.83 -15.41 4.92
C LEU A 180 -12.88 -13.88 4.79
N THR A 181 -13.42 -13.20 5.79
CA THR A 181 -13.64 -11.74 5.75
C THR A 181 -12.33 -10.95 5.85
N ILE A 182 -11.35 -11.42 6.61
CA ILE A 182 -10.07 -10.74 6.85
C ILE A 182 -9.37 -10.38 5.52
N PRO A 183 -9.17 -11.31 4.58
CA PRO A 183 -8.54 -10.98 3.30
C PRO A 183 -9.52 -10.48 2.23
N PHE A 184 -10.79 -10.88 2.32
CA PHE A 184 -11.78 -10.52 1.31
C PHE A 184 -12.27 -9.07 1.45
N VAL A 185 -12.53 -8.59 2.66
CA VAL A 185 -13.07 -7.24 2.89
C VAL A 185 -12.12 -6.13 2.43
N PRO A 186 -10.81 -6.16 2.73
CA PRO A 186 -9.88 -5.15 2.24
C PRO A 186 -9.73 -5.20 0.72
N SER A 187 -9.71 -6.41 0.15
CA SER A 187 -9.76 -6.63 -1.30
C SER A 187 -11.01 -6.03 -1.95
N LEU A 188 -12.18 -6.20 -1.32
CA LEU A 188 -13.46 -5.64 -1.74
C LEU A 188 -13.48 -4.12 -1.63
N ILE A 189 -12.88 -3.54 -0.58
CA ILE A 189 -12.79 -2.09 -0.41
C ILE A 189 -11.92 -1.47 -1.50
N VAL A 190 -10.73 -2.01 -1.74
CA VAL A 190 -9.82 -1.45 -2.75
C VAL A 190 -10.33 -1.71 -4.16
N GLY A 191 -10.80 -2.92 -4.46
CA GLY A 191 -11.42 -3.26 -5.75
C GLY A 191 -12.70 -2.46 -6.01
N GLY A 192 -13.53 -2.28 -4.99
CA GLY A 192 -14.73 -1.44 -5.03
C GLY A 192 -14.39 0.04 -5.26
N ALA A 193 -13.36 0.57 -4.60
CA ALA A 193 -12.87 1.92 -4.84
C ALA A 193 -12.31 2.09 -6.27
N LEU A 194 -11.61 1.08 -6.79
CA LEU A 194 -11.17 1.03 -8.18
C LEU A 194 -12.37 1.08 -9.12
N LEU A 195 -13.36 0.19 -8.95
CA LEU A 195 -14.57 0.18 -9.78
C LEU A 195 -15.36 1.47 -9.67
N LEU A 196 -15.43 2.08 -8.48
CA LEU A 196 -16.09 3.38 -8.28
C LEU A 196 -15.37 4.49 -9.07
N SER A 197 -14.04 4.42 -9.14
CA SER A 197 -13.24 5.41 -9.87
C SER A 197 -13.52 5.44 -11.38
N SER A 198 -14.07 4.36 -11.95
CA SER A 198 -14.47 4.31 -13.36
C SER A 198 -15.64 5.24 -13.70
N ARG A 199 -16.45 5.61 -12.68
CA ARG A 199 -17.60 6.51 -12.82
C ARG A 199 -17.20 7.99 -12.87
N PHE A 200 -15.94 8.30 -12.58
CA PHE A 200 -15.43 9.66 -12.54
C PHE A 200 -14.75 10.04 -13.86
N SER A 201 -14.46 11.33 -14.00
CA SER A 201 -13.88 11.92 -15.20
C SER A 201 -12.86 13.00 -14.81
N PRO A 202 -11.88 13.37 -15.65
CA PRO A 202 -10.96 14.47 -15.37
C PRO A 202 -11.68 15.80 -15.08
N GLN A 203 -12.90 15.99 -15.58
CA GLN A 203 -13.73 17.19 -15.36
C GLN A 203 -14.67 17.08 -14.14
N SER A 204 -14.57 16.03 -13.32
CA SER A 204 -15.41 15.87 -12.13
C SER A 204 -15.27 17.05 -11.14
N SER A 205 -16.39 17.46 -10.54
CA SER A 205 -16.46 18.67 -9.69
C SER A 205 -15.64 18.57 -8.41
N ARG A 206 -15.67 17.41 -7.74
CA ARG A 206 -14.99 17.21 -6.45
C ARG A 206 -13.52 16.83 -6.64
N ARG A 207 -12.64 17.34 -5.76
CA ARG A 207 -11.19 17.09 -5.81
C ARG A 207 -10.85 15.60 -5.70
N TYR A 208 -11.51 14.87 -4.80
CA TYR A 208 -11.23 13.45 -4.60
C TYR A 208 -11.61 12.60 -5.81
N GLN A 209 -12.66 12.97 -6.56
CA GLN A 209 -13.11 12.24 -7.76
C GLN A 209 -12.05 12.31 -8.87
N ARG A 210 -11.51 13.52 -9.11
CA ARG A 210 -10.41 13.74 -10.06
C ARG A 210 -9.14 13.02 -9.63
N TRP A 211 -8.82 13.07 -8.33
CA TRP A 211 -7.66 12.38 -7.77
C TRP A 211 -7.74 10.86 -7.93
N LEU A 212 -8.92 10.27 -7.71
CA LEU A 212 -9.14 8.83 -7.82
C LEU A 212 -9.11 8.37 -9.27
N PHE A 213 -9.73 9.13 -10.18
CA PHE A 213 -9.69 8.85 -11.61
C PHE A 213 -8.26 8.85 -12.15
N ALA A 214 -7.43 9.81 -11.73
CA ALA A 214 -6.06 9.99 -12.23
C ALA A 214 -5.08 8.87 -11.83
N LYS A 215 -5.52 7.85 -11.07
CA LYS A 215 -4.61 6.84 -10.55
C LYS A 215 -4.23 5.78 -11.58
N PRO A 216 -2.93 5.49 -11.75
CA PRO A 216 -2.44 4.42 -12.60
C PRO A 216 -2.60 3.04 -11.94
N VAL A 217 -2.38 1.97 -12.71
CA VAL A 217 -2.57 0.58 -12.26
C VAL A 217 -1.73 0.23 -11.03
N TYR A 218 -0.44 0.60 -11.03
CA TYR A 218 0.48 0.27 -9.94
C TYR A 218 0.03 0.87 -8.60
N PHE A 219 -0.65 2.01 -8.61
CA PHE A 219 -1.19 2.62 -7.40
C PHE A 219 -2.21 1.69 -6.76
N TRP A 220 -3.11 1.10 -7.55
CA TRP A 220 -4.14 0.18 -7.06
C TRP A 220 -3.56 -1.13 -6.57
N ILE A 221 -2.62 -1.73 -7.31
CA ILE A 221 -1.93 -2.96 -6.89
C ILE A 221 -1.18 -2.74 -5.57
N MET A 222 -0.40 -1.66 -5.47
CA MET A 222 0.36 -1.35 -4.27
C MET A 222 -0.56 -1.00 -3.09
N THR A 223 -1.64 -0.26 -3.33
CA THR A 223 -2.64 0.06 -2.29
C THR A 223 -3.30 -1.21 -1.77
N TRP A 224 -3.71 -2.11 -2.65
CA TRP A 224 -4.26 -3.42 -2.27
C TRP A 224 -3.26 -4.21 -1.43
N PHE A 225 -2.02 -4.35 -1.90
CA PHE A 225 -0.97 -5.08 -1.20
C PHE A 225 -0.67 -4.51 0.19
N LEU A 226 -0.54 -3.19 0.32
CA LEU A 226 -0.25 -2.55 1.61
C LEU A 226 -1.43 -2.64 2.58
N VAL A 227 -2.66 -2.44 2.09
CA VAL A 227 -3.87 -2.57 2.91
C VAL A 227 -3.99 -4.00 3.43
N GLU A 228 -3.79 -4.99 2.57
CA GLU A 228 -3.80 -6.41 2.94
C GLU A 228 -2.72 -6.72 3.98
N LEU A 229 -1.49 -6.28 3.75
CA LEU A 229 -0.37 -6.48 4.68
C LEU A 229 -0.66 -5.87 6.05
N ILE A 230 -1.22 -4.66 6.09
CA ILE A 230 -1.57 -3.97 7.35
C ILE A 230 -2.67 -4.75 8.08
N VAL A 231 -3.72 -5.16 7.36
CA VAL A 231 -4.85 -5.89 7.97
C VAL A 231 -4.38 -7.24 8.52
N LEU A 232 -3.65 -8.02 7.74
CA LEU A 232 -3.10 -9.31 8.19
C LEU A 232 -2.14 -9.15 9.38
N THR A 233 -1.30 -8.12 9.34
CA THR A 233 -0.39 -7.81 10.47
C THR A 233 -1.16 -7.43 11.72
N ALA A 234 -2.19 -6.58 11.61
CA ALA A 234 -3.02 -6.18 12.74
C ALA A 234 -3.78 -7.39 13.32
N VAL A 235 -4.32 -8.25 12.46
CA VAL A 235 -4.99 -9.49 12.86
C VAL A 235 -4.05 -10.42 13.62
N GLY A 236 -2.88 -10.72 13.04
CA GLY A 236 -1.87 -11.56 13.70
C GLY A 236 -1.40 -10.98 15.03
N THR A 237 -1.35 -9.65 15.14
CA THR A 237 -0.92 -8.97 16.38
C THR A 237 -1.96 -9.15 17.47
N PHE A 238 -3.20 -8.72 17.20
CA PHE A 238 -4.19 -8.47 18.25
C PHE A 238 -5.22 -9.59 18.44
N PHE A 239 -5.44 -10.43 17.42
CA PHE A 239 -6.56 -11.38 17.42
C PHE A 239 -6.15 -12.86 17.39
N ARG A 240 -4.85 -13.15 17.22
CA ARG A 240 -4.30 -14.51 17.27
C ARG A 240 -3.75 -14.84 18.66
N GLY A 241 -4.32 -15.87 19.27
CA GLY A 241 -3.96 -16.40 20.60
C GLY A 241 -3.36 -17.81 20.55
N PRO A 242 -3.41 -18.57 21.68
CA PRO A 242 -2.83 -19.91 21.77
C PRO A 242 -3.33 -20.85 20.66
N GLY A 243 -2.44 -21.62 20.06
CA GLY A 243 -2.73 -22.50 18.93
C GLY A 243 -3.07 -21.76 17.63
N TRP A 244 -2.76 -20.46 17.55
CA TRP A 244 -3.18 -19.57 16.46
C TRP A 244 -4.71 -19.44 16.33
N SER A 245 -5.44 -19.76 17.40
CA SER A 245 -6.89 -19.63 17.44
C SER A 245 -7.30 -18.17 17.55
N TRP A 246 -8.55 -17.89 17.16
CA TRP A 246 -9.13 -16.56 17.33
C TRP A 246 -9.36 -16.25 18.81
N VAL A 247 -8.92 -15.08 19.24
CA VAL A 247 -9.11 -14.56 20.61
C VAL A 247 -9.42 -13.06 20.51
N TRP A 248 -10.26 -12.56 21.42
CA TRP A 248 -10.52 -11.13 21.46
C TRP A 248 -9.34 -10.38 22.12
N PRO A 249 -8.98 -9.17 21.65
CA PRO A 249 -7.81 -8.45 22.17
C PRO A 249 -7.85 -8.16 23.68
N TRP A 250 -9.06 -8.05 24.25
CA TRP A 250 -9.28 -7.80 25.68
C TRP A 250 -9.37 -9.08 26.52
N SER A 251 -9.20 -10.25 25.91
CA SER A 251 -9.12 -11.55 26.59
C SER A 251 -7.71 -12.14 26.62
N LEU A 252 -6.72 -11.41 26.10
CA LEU A 252 -5.29 -11.73 26.13
C LEU A 252 -4.58 -11.06 27.31
#